data_AF-A0A072PHS9-F1
#
_entry.id   AF-A0A072PHS9-F1
#
_cell.length_a   1.000
_cell.length_b   1.000
_cell.length_c   1.000
_cell.angle_alpha   90.00
_cell.angle_beta   90.00
_cell.angle_gamma   90.00
#
_symmetry.space_group_name_H-M   'P 1'
#
loop_
_entity.id
_entity.type
_entity.pdbx_description
1 polymer ?
#
loop_
_entity_poly.entity_id
_entity_poly.type
_entity_poly.pdbx_seq_one_letter_code
_entity_poly.pdbx_strand_id
1 'polypeptide(L)'
;MGTAWAANKQFPWEINRYIGGIENVKINITLRIYANKWHVYAGLAILNPAAGEQIRQYAQSVTELFKLMLGGHREELAKRIKTAGAAVFSQHAADQTLLLADDVLDRFSLAETPKERKPNNHLSLLAIVDCWWKLGIVPYDHMICSTPLFRIWLGVTEYLFRNERLLDEVINTAIEDDTFRSDDLEFTFAARAWSECVSFGAFDAYRDRFTNIQQYFAPRFPDAVRLGNEMIKEIMVHTNS
;
A
#
# COMPACT_ATOMS: atom_id res chain seq x y z
N MET A 1 -4.15 -6.07 1.33
CA MET A 1 -4.03 -5.82 2.78
C MET A 1 -5.27 -6.30 3.52
N GLY A 2 -6.46 -5.70 3.31
CA GLY A 2 -7.69 -6.16 3.99
C GLY A 2 -7.97 -7.66 3.93
N THR A 3 -7.81 -8.28 2.75
CA THR A 3 -7.93 -9.74 2.59
C THR A 3 -6.94 -10.54 3.45
N ALA A 4 -5.68 -10.08 3.56
CA ALA A 4 -4.66 -10.74 4.35
C ALA A 4 -4.94 -10.63 5.85
N TRP A 5 -5.33 -9.44 6.32
CA TRP A 5 -5.73 -9.24 7.72
C TRP A 5 -6.95 -10.07 8.10
N ALA A 6 -7.96 -10.17 7.22
CA ALA A 6 -9.11 -11.03 7.46
C ALA A 6 -8.74 -12.52 7.48
N ALA A 7 -7.85 -12.97 6.59
CA ALA A 7 -7.36 -14.34 6.58
C ALA A 7 -6.63 -14.70 7.89
N ASN A 8 -5.84 -13.77 8.41
CA ASN A 8 -5.17 -13.91 9.70
C ASN A 8 -6.07 -13.66 10.92
N LYS A 9 -7.35 -13.28 10.73
CA LYS A 9 -8.30 -12.87 11.79
C LYS A 9 -7.74 -11.75 12.67
N GLN A 10 -7.09 -10.78 12.03
CA GLN A 10 -6.44 -9.65 12.67
C GLN A 10 -7.17 -8.34 12.38
N PHE A 11 -7.15 -7.46 13.36
CA PHE A 11 -7.45 -6.04 13.20
C PHE A 11 -6.14 -5.27 13.42
N PRO A 12 -5.53 -4.68 12.39
CA PRO A 12 -4.18 -4.14 12.49
C PRO A 12 -4.03 -3.04 13.56
N TRP A 13 -5.06 -2.22 13.80
CA TRP A 13 -5.04 -1.21 14.88
C TRP A 13 -5.14 -1.79 16.31
N GLU A 14 -5.46 -3.08 16.46
CA GLU A 14 -5.46 -3.77 17.76
C GLU A 14 -4.10 -4.46 18.03
N ILE A 15 -3.15 -4.36 17.10
CA ILE A 15 -1.85 -5.03 17.19
C ILE A 15 -0.74 -3.98 17.17
N ASN A 16 0.02 -3.90 18.26
CA ASN A 16 1.07 -2.89 18.46
C ASN A 16 2.06 -2.74 17.28
N ARG A 17 2.34 -3.82 16.55
CA ARG A 17 3.27 -3.81 15.39
C ARG A 17 2.75 -3.04 14.16
N TYR A 18 1.46 -2.73 14.11
CA TYR A 18 0.78 -2.06 12.98
C TYR A 18 0.30 -0.64 13.34
N ILE A 19 0.73 -0.08 14.47
CA ILE A 19 0.33 1.26 14.90
C ILE A 19 1.46 2.25 14.60
N GLY A 20 1.12 3.35 13.91
CA GLY A 20 2.04 4.48 13.64
C GLY A 20 2.47 4.63 12.17
N GLY A 21 2.81 5.86 11.79
CA GLY A 21 3.39 6.23 10.49
C GLY A 21 2.72 5.59 9.27
N ILE A 22 3.54 4.87 8.48
CA ILE A 22 3.12 4.23 7.22
C ILE A 22 1.96 3.24 7.41
N GLU A 23 1.89 2.54 8.55
CA GLU A 23 0.86 1.53 8.78
C GLU A 23 -0.52 2.16 8.97
N ASN A 24 -0.58 3.30 9.67
CA ASN A 24 -1.81 4.07 9.81
C ASN A 24 -2.39 4.49 8.45
N VAL A 25 -1.54 4.93 7.53
CA VAL A 25 -1.97 5.28 6.17
C VAL A 25 -2.56 4.06 5.45
N LYS A 26 -1.90 2.90 5.51
CA LYS A 26 -2.38 1.66 4.89
C LYS A 26 -3.72 1.20 5.46
N ILE A 27 -3.89 1.30 6.77
CA ILE A 27 -5.14 0.97 7.48
C ILE A 27 -6.25 1.90 6.99
N ASN A 28 -6.02 3.21 7.02
CA ASN A 28 -7.00 4.22 6.60
C ASN A 28 -7.44 4.02 5.14
N ILE A 29 -6.49 3.82 4.22
CA ILE A 29 -6.79 3.54 2.80
C ILE A 29 -7.64 2.27 2.68
N THR A 30 -7.26 1.20 3.38
CA THR A 30 -7.97 -0.09 3.32
C THR A 30 -9.42 0.05 3.79
N LEU A 31 -9.63 0.64 4.97
CA LEU A 31 -10.97 0.79 5.53
C LEU A 31 -11.84 1.72 4.67
N ARG A 32 -11.24 2.77 4.08
CA ARG A 32 -11.96 3.66 3.18
C ARG A 32 -12.38 2.98 1.89
N ILE A 33 -11.56 2.09 1.33
CA ILE A 33 -11.95 1.27 0.19
C ILE A 33 -13.16 0.41 0.56
N TYR A 34 -13.08 -0.35 1.65
CA TYR A 34 -14.16 -1.25 2.07
C TYR A 34 -15.41 -0.56 2.62
N ALA A 35 -15.33 0.71 3.03
CA ALA A 35 -16.50 1.52 3.39
C ALA A 35 -17.32 1.98 2.17
N ASN A 36 -16.80 1.82 0.94
CA ASN A 36 -17.48 2.21 -0.30
C ASN A 36 -18.11 1.00 -1.02
N LYS A 37 -18.86 1.27 -2.09
CA LYS A 37 -19.57 0.23 -2.84
C LYS A 37 -18.62 -0.54 -3.77
N TRP A 38 -18.62 -1.87 -3.66
CA TRP A 38 -17.76 -2.78 -4.42
C TRP A 38 -17.78 -2.51 -5.94
N HIS A 39 -18.96 -2.18 -6.51
CA HIS A 39 -19.14 -2.02 -7.95
C HIS A 39 -18.36 -0.83 -8.54
N VAL A 40 -18.03 0.19 -7.72
CA VAL A 40 -17.17 1.31 -8.14
C VAL A 40 -15.76 0.79 -8.43
N TYR A 41 -15.21 -0.03 -7.53
CA TYR A 41 -13.87 -0.59 -7.68
C TYR A 41 -13.81 -1.71 -8.72
N ALA A 42 -14.84 -2.56 -8.80
CA ALA A 42 -14.96 -3.56 -9.85
C ALA A 42 -15.00 -2.92 -11.24
N GLY A 43 -15.81 -1.86 -11.42
CA GLY A 43 -15.87 -1.14 -12.69
C GLY A 43 -14.51 -0.57 -13.09
N LEU A 44 -13.81 0.09 -12.16
CA LEU A 44 -12.48 0.65 -12.41
C LEU A 44 -11.42 -0.40 -12.72
N ALA A 45 -11.47 -1.56 -12.07
CA ALA A 45 -10.46 -2.60 -12.21
C ALA A 45 -10.70 -3.50 -13.44
N ILE A 46 -11.95 -3.95 -13.64
CA ILE A 46 -12.29 -4.94 -14.68
C ILE A 46 -12.48 -4.28 -16.05
N LEU A 47 -13.10 -3.09 -16.10
CA LEU A 47 -13.46 -2.46 -17.38
C LEU A 47 -12.32 -1.60 -17.96
N ASN A 48 -11.23 -1.38 -17.22
CA ASN A 48 -10.07 -0.63 -17.67
C ASN A 48 -8.91 -1.59 -18.00
N PRO A 49 -8.57 -1.79 -19.30
CA PRO A 49 -7.48 -2.67 -19.70
C PRO A 49 -6.12 -2.27 -19.10
N ALA A 50 -5.85 -0.97 -18.95
CA ALA A 50 -4.62 -0.48 -18.35
C ALA A 50 -4.54 -0.80 -16.84
N ALA A 51 -5.68 -0.83 -16.15
CA ALA A 51 -5.74 -1.27 -14.76
C ALA A 51 -5.47 -2.78 -14.65
N GLY A 52 -6.02 -3.58 -15.57
CA GLY A 52 -5.77 -5.03 -15.62
C GLY A 52 -4.27 -5.36 -15.72
N GLU A 53 -3.54 -4.65 -16.57
CA GLU A 53 -2.10 -4.88 -16.72
C GLU A 53 -1.30 -4.46 -15.48
N GLN A 54 -1.60 -3.29 -14.91
CA GLN A 54 -0.98 -2.84 -13.66
C GLN A 54 -1.25 -3.80 -12.50
N ILE A 55 -2.48 -4.31 -12.37
CA ILE A 55 -2.83 -5.25 -11.29
C ILE A 55 -2.10 -6.59 -11.47
N ARG A 56 -1.96 -7.07 -12.71
CA ARG A 56 -1.19 -8.28 -13.05
C ARG A 56 0.28 -8.12 -12.69
N GLN A 57 0.90 -7.03 -13.15
CA GLN A 57 2.30 -6.75 -12.85
C GLN A 57 2.52 -6.54 -11.35
N TYR A 58 1.61 -5.84 -10.64
CA TYR A 58 1.70 -5.65 -9.20
C TYR A 58 1.69 -7.00 -8.46
N ALA A 59 0.79 -7.91 -8.81
CA ALA A 59 0.75 -9.25 -8.21
C ALA A 59 2.03 -10.05 -8.48
N GLN A 60 2.62 -9.89 -9.67
CA GLN A 60 3.91 -10.49 -10.00
C GLN A 60 5.04 -9.87 -9.17
N SER A 61 5.13 -8.55 -9.08
CA SER A 61 6.12 -7.83 -8.28
C SER A 61 6.04 -8.21 -6.79
N VAL A 62 4.83 -8.27 -6.21
CA VAL A 62 4.64 -8.77 -4.83
C VAL A 62 5.21 -10.17 -4.66
N THR A 63 4.89 -11.08 -5.59
CA THR A 63 5.31 -12.49 -5.52
C THR A 63 6.82 -12.64 -5.66
N GLU A 64 7.44 -11.93 -6.61
CA GLU A 64 8.88 -12.01 -6.85
C GLU A 64 9.69 -11.40 -5.71
N LEU A 65 9.29 -10.23 -5.20
CA LEU A 65 9.96 -9.61 -4.08
C LEU A 65 9.84 -10.47 -2.81
N PHE A 66 8.66 -11.03 -2.53
CA PHE A 66 8.49 -11.94 -1.40
C PHE A 66 9.36 -13.20 -1.52
N LYS A 67 9.54 -13.75 -2.73
CA LYS A 67 10.47 -14.88 -2.95
C LYS A 67 11.92 -14.50 -2.66
N LEU A 68 12.36 -13.30 -3.05
CA LEU A 68 13.69 -12.81 -2.72
C LEU A 68 13.88 -12.66 -1.21
N MET A 69 12.86 -12.13 -0.52
CA MET A 69 12.84 -12.05 0.94
C MET A 69 12.94 -13.43 1.58
N LEU A 70 12.19 -14.42 1.07
CA LEU A 70 12.16 -15.79 1.61
C LEU A 70 13.48 -16.55 1.38
N GLY A 71 14.12 -16.31 0.24
CA GLY A 71 15.42 -16.91 -0.09
C GLY A 71 16.62 -16.21 0.54
N GLY A 72 16.42 -15.14 1.32
CA GLY A 72 17.52 -14.36 1.91
C GLY A 72 18.39 -13.64 0.87
N HIS A 73 17.87 -13.35 -0.32
CA HIS A 73 18.61 -12.77 -1.45
C HIS A 73 18.79 -11.26 -1.30
N ARG A 74 19.52 -10.84 -0.26
CA ARG A 74 19.71 -9.45 0.16
C ARG A 74 20.20 -8.53 -0.96
N GLU A 75 21.30 -8.88 -1.62
CA GLU A 75 21.92 -8.03 -2.64
C GLU A 75 21.00 -7.83 -3.84
N GLU A 76 20.33 -8.89 -4.28
CA GLU A 76 19.39 -8.86 -5.39
C GLU A 76 18.16 -8.01 -5.05
N LEU A 77 17.57 -8.20 -3.86
CA LEU A 77 16.46 -7.40 -3.38
C LEU A 77 16.85 -5.92 -3.31
N ALA A 78 17.96 -5.60 -2.65
CA ALA A 78 18.42 -4.22 -2.48
C ALA A 78 18.67 -3.53 -3.81
N LYS A 79 19.38 -4.20 -4.73
CA LYS A 79 19.64 -3.68 -6.07
C LYS A 79 18.34 -3.42 -6.82
N ARG A 80 17.39 -4.37 -6.81
CA ARG A 80 16.11 -4.25 -7.50
C ARG A 80 15.29 -3.08 -6.97
N ILE A 81 15.14 -2.98 -5.65
CA ILE A 81 14.37 -1.91 -4.99
C ILE A 81 15.00 -0.54 -5.23
N LYS A 82 16.31 -0.38 -5.02
CA LYS A 82 17.00 0.91 -5.24
C LYS A 82 16.95 1.33 -6.70
N THR A 83 17.07 0.39 -7.64
CA THR A 83 16.94 0.66 -9.08
C THR A 83 15.53 1.15 -9.43
N ALA A 84 14.49 0.46 -8.93
CA ALA A 84 13.10 0.84 -9.17
C ALA A 84 12.79 2.22 -8.57
N GLY A 85 13.24 2.48 -7.35
CA GLY A 85 13.11 3.79 -6.70
C GLY A 85 13.76 4.92 -7.49
N ALA A 86 14.99 4.71 -7.94
CA ALA A 86 15.68 5.68 -8.79
C ALA A 86 14.92 5.92 -10.10
N ALA A 87 14.44 4.89 -10.77
CA ALA A 87 13.69 5.05 -12.02
C ALA A 87 12.38 5.84 -11.85
N VAL A 88 11.65 5.61 -10.75
CA VAL A 88 10.35 6.23 -10.50
C VAL A 88 10.46 7.65 -9.93
N PHE A 89 11.44 7.91 -9.05
CA PHE A 89 11.51 9.16 -8.27
C PHE A 89 12.66 10.11 -8.66
N SER A 90 13.65 9.68 -9.48
CA SER A 90 14.84 10.51 -9.77
C SER A 90 14.55 11.83 -10.50
N GLN A 91 13.56 11.87 -11.40
CA GLN A 91 13.24 13.06 -12.18
C GLN A 91 12.51 14.14 -11.36
N HIS A 92 11.84 13.76 -10.27
CA HIS A 92 11.02 14.65 -9.43
C HIS A 92 11.74 15.07 -8.13
N ALA A 93 12.88 14.45 -7.82
CA ALA A 93 13.61 14.67 -6.56
C ALA A 93 14.26 16.05 -6.42
N ALA A 94 14.55 16.74 -7.54
CA ALA A 94 15.31 18.01 -7.53
C ALA A 94 14.45 19.27 -7.31
N ASP A 95 13.13 19.21 -7.55
CA ASP A 95 12.31 20.43 -7.69
C ASP A 95 10.98 20.39 -6.92
N GLN A 96 10.69 19.34 -6.15
CA GLN A 96 9.42 19.19 -5.41
C GLN A 96 9.60 18.84 -3.93
N THR A 97 8.94 19.64 -3.08
CA THR A 97 8.66 19.34 -1.67
C THR A 97 7.94 18.00 -1.57
N LEU A 98 8.30 17.17 -0.57
CA LEU A 98 7.62 15.90 -0.32
C LEU A 98 6.10 16.10 -0.26
N LEU A 99 5.34 15.21 -0.92
CA LEU A 99 3.88 15.26 -0.89
C LEU A 99 3.30 15.08 0.52
N LEU A 100 4.00 14.36 1.39
CA LEU A 100 3.63 14.14 2.79
C LEU A 100 4.90 14.20 3.67
N ALA A 101 4.87 15.08 4.68
CA ALA A 101 5.90 15.15 5.73
C ALA A 101 5.52 14.28 6.95
N ASP A 102 6.52 13.93 7.78
CA ASP A 102 6.38 13.06 8.95
C ASP A 102 5.25 13.50 9.91
N ASP A 103 5.13 14.81 10.12
CA ASP A 103 4.15 15.41 11.02
C ASP A 103 2.70 15.25 10.56
N VAL A 104 2.48 15.07 9.26
CA VAL A 104 1.16 14.77 8.68
C VAL A 104 0.85 13.28 8.82
N LEU A 105 1.84 12.40 8.68
CA LEU A 105 1.64 10.95 8.75
C LEU A 105 1.26 10.45 10.16
N ASP A 106 1.89 11.01 11.20
CA ASP A 106 1.68 10.57 12.58
C ASP A 106 0.39 11.08 13.24
N ARG A 107 -0.26 12.11 12.65
CA ARG A 107 -1.51 12.69 13.18
C ARG A 107 -2.74 11.79 13.00
N PHE A 108 -2.72 10.81 12.10
CA PHE A 108 -3.93 10.06 11.69
C PHE A 108 -3.91 8.60 12.12
N SER A 109 -3.89 8.36 13.43
CA SER A 109 -3.92 7.03 14.04
C SER A 109 -5.30 6.65 14.58
N LEU A 110 -5.71 5.39 14.41
CA LEU A 110 -6.88 4.78 15.07
C LEU A 110 -6.61 4.42 16.54
N ALA A 111 -5.34 4.33 16.92
CA ALA A 111 -4.87 3.97 18.27
C ALA A 111 -3.78 4.95 18.75
N GLU A 112 -3.47 4.97 20.05
CA GLU A 112 -2.37 5.80 20.57
C GLU A 112 -1.04 5.42 19.89
N THR A 113 -0.31 6.41 19.37
CA THR A 113 0.98 6.19 18.70
C THR A 113 1.97 5.59 19.71
N PRO A 114 2.53 4.39 19.46
CA PRO A 114 3.46 3.74 20.37
C PRO A 114 4.73 4.59 20.55
N LYS A 115 5.35 4.52 21.74
CA LYS A 115 6.65 5.16 22.01
C LYS A 115 7.79 4.61 21.15
N GLU A 116 7.67 3.38 20.66
CA GLU A 116 8.66 2.72 19.80
C GLU A 116 7.98 2.11 18.56
N ARG A 117 8.41 2.57 17.38
CA ARG A 117 7.96 2.05 16.08
C ARG A 117 8.60 0.70 15.83
N LYS A 118 7.80 -0.33 15.54
CA LYS A 118 8.33 -1.62 15.07
C LYS A 118 8.66 -1.54 13.56
N PRO A 119 9.90 -1.86 13.14
CA PRO A 119 10.25 -1.89 11.71
C PRO A 119 9.40 -2.89 10.93
N ASN A 120 9.05 -2.55 9.69
CA ASN A 120 8.27 -3.40 8.79
C ASN A 120 8.89 -3.35 7.38
N ASN A 121 8.95 -4.47 6.67
CA ASN A 121 9.46 -4.56 5.30
C ASN A 121 8.58 -3.85 4.25
N HIS A 122 7.35 -3.48 4.61
CA HIS A 122 6.42 -2.74 3.76
C HIS A 122 6.32 -3.31 2.32
N LEU A 123 6.26 -4.63 2.16
CA LEU A 123 6.19 -5.34 0.87
C LEU A 123 5.20 -4.72 -0.12
N SER A 124 4.04 -4.26 0.38
CA SER A 124 3.02 -3.59 -0.43
C SER A 124 3.51 -2.32 -1.16
N LEU A 125 4.40 -1.55 -0.52
CA LEU A 125 4.98 -0.31 -1.06
C LEU A 125 6.19 -0.61 -1.95
N LEU A 126 7.04 -1.56 -1.55
CA LEU A 126 8.15 -2.01 -2.38
C LEU A 126 7.66 -2.56 -3.73
N ALA A 127 6.59 -3.35 -3.69
CA ALA A 127 6.02 -3.97 -4.88
C ALA A 127 5.36 -2.98 -5.84
N ILE A 128 4.79 -1.86 -5.36
CA ILE A 128 4.18 -0.90 -6.29
C ILE A 128 5.26 -0.13 -7.04
N VAL A 129 6.34 0.25 -6.37
CA VAL A 129 7.44 0.94 -7.05
C VAL A 129 8.12 0.02 -8.05
N ASP A 130 8.31 -1.26 -7.71
CA ASP A 130 8.78 -2.26 -8.66
C ASP A 130 7.81 -2.42 -9.85
N CYS A 131 6.50 -2.47 -9.60
CA CYS A 131 5.49 -2.53 -10.66
C CYS A 131 5.54 -1.33 -11.61
N TRP A 132 5.62 -0.11 -11.07
CA TRP A 132 5.75 1.11 -11.87
C TRP A 132 7.02 1.11 -12.71
N TRP A 133 8.14 0.72 -12.11
CA TRP A 133 9.41 0.58 -12.82
C TRP A 133 9.32 -0.44 -13.97
N LYS A 134 8.74 -1.62 -13.73
CA LYS A 134 8.59 -2.67 -14.76
C LYS A 134 7.70 -2.24 -15.93
N LEU A 135 6.70 -1.40 -15.68
CA LEU A 135 5.80 -0.87 -16.70
C LEU A 135 6.28 0.45 -17.31
N GLY A 136 7.40 1.01 -16.85
CA GLY A 136 7.87 2.33 -17.27
C GLY A 136 6.91 3.47 -16.92
N ILE A 137 6.15 3.33 -15.82
CA ILE A 137 5.17 4.31 -15.36
C ILE A 137 5.83 5.26 -14.37
N VAL A 138 5.70 6.57 -14.60
CA VAL A 138 6.00 7.60 -13.61
C VAL A 138 4.66 8.13 -13.05
N PRO A 139 4.33 7.88 -11.78
CA PRO A 139 3.00 8.17 -11.23
C PRO A 139 2.67 9.68 -11.20
N TYR A 140 3.67 10.56 -11.27
CA TYR A 140 3.51 12.01 -11.26
C TYR A 140 2.95 12.58 -12.57
N ASP A 141 3.18 11.91 -13.70
CA ASP A 141 2.77 12.38 -15.04
C ASP A 141 1.23 12.50 -15.20
N HIS A 142 0.48 11.87 -14.31
CA HIS A 142 -0.99 11.81 -14.37
C HIS A 142 -1.67 12.38 -13.11
N MET A 143 -0.95 13.21 -12.32
CA MET A 143 -1.43 13.74 -11.04
C MET A 143 -2.70 14.61 -11.13
N ILE A 144 -2.94 15.26 -12.28
CA ILE A 144 -4.11 16.12 -12.50
C ILE A 144 -5.42 15.33 -12.35
N CYS A 145 -5.44 14.06 -12.76
CA CYS A 145 -6.61 13.18 -12.70
C CYS A 145 -6.55 12.19 -11.53
N SER A 146 -5.63 12.38 -10.57
CA SER A 146 -5.46 11.45 -9.45
C SER A 146 -6.54 11.61 -8.39
N THR A 147 -7.00 10.47 -7.86
CA THR A 147 -7.90 10.48 -6.70
C THR A 147 -7.14 10.88 -5.43
N PRO A 148 -7.80 11.48 -4.43
CA PRO A 148 -7.17 11.75 -3.14
C PRO A 148 -6.49 10.53 -2.51
N LEU A 149 -7.12 9.35 -2.62
CA LEU A 149 -6.53 8.09 -2.13
C LEU A 149 -5.21 7.75 -2.82
N PHE A 150 -5.13 7.94 -4.13
CA PHE A 150 -3.90 7.73 -4.89
C PHE A 150 -2.80 8.69 -4.45
N ARG A 151 -3.12 9.97 -4.22
CA ARG A 151 -2.14 10.97 -3.75
C ARG A 151 -1.54 10.60 -2.39
N ILE A 152 -2.38 10.15 -1.46
CA ILE A 152 -1.92 9.70 -0.13
C ILE A 152 -0.99 8.50 -0.26
N TRP A 153 -1.40 7.53 -1.07
CA TRP A 153 -0.61 6.32 -1.30
C TRP A 153 0.72 6.61 -2.01
N LEU A 154 0.71 7.50 -3.01
CA LEU A 154 1.92 7.97 -3.67
C LEU A 154 2.84 8.70 -2.69
N GLY A 155 2.30 9.62 -1.89
CA GLY A 155 3.10 10.38 -0.93
C GLY A 155 3.78 9.51 0.13
N VAL A 156 3.10 8.50 0.67
CA VAL A 156 3.73 7.57 1.63
C VAL A 156 4.77 6.67 0.97
N THR A 157 4.57 6.34 -0.30
CA THR A 157 5.54 5.55 -1.09
C THR A 157 6.78 6.39 -1.41
N GLU A 158 6.59 7.64 -1.83
CA GLU A 158 7.67 8.60 -2.05
C GLU A 158 8.48 8.82 -0.77
N TYR A 159 7.80 9.04 0.37
CA TYR A 159 8.42 9.21 1.67
C TYR A 159 9.36 8.04 2.01
N LEU A 160 8.90 6.80 1.82
CA LEU A 160 9.73 5.60 2.04
C LEU A 160 10.98 5.60 1.16
N PHE A 161 10.84 5.93 -0.13
CA PHE A 161 11.94 5.83 -1.09
C PHE A 161 12.90 7.02 -1.10
N ARG A 162 12.47 8.20 -0.62
CA ARG A 162 13.34 9.39 -0.46
C ARG A 162 14.10 9.41 0.86
N ASN A 163 13.74 8.56 1.81
CA ASN A 163 14.46 8.40 3.07
C ASN A 163 15.40 7.19 3.01
N GLU A 164 16.67 7.41 2.66
CA GLU A 164 17.66 6.33 2.46
C GLU A 164 17.83 5.44 3.69
N ARG A 165 17.87 6.04 4.88
CA ARG A 165 17.98 5.30 6.16
C ARG A 165 16.77 4.39 6.39
N LEU A 166 15.58 4.90 6.13
CA LEU A 166 14.34 4.12 6.24
C LEU A 166 14.29 3.01 5.19
N LEU A 167 14.68 3.30 3.94
CA LEU A 167 14.69 2.30 2.88
C LEU A 167 15.65 1.14 3.19
N ASP A 168 16.83 1.45 3.73
CA ASP A 168 17.79 0.42 4.17
C ASP A 168 17.26 -0.38 5.37
N GLU A 169 16.62 0.27 6.36
CA GLU A 169 15.92 -0.43 7.47
C GLU A 169 14.87 -1.41 6.94
N VAL A 170 14.08 -0.97 5.96
CA VAL A 170 13.00 -1.74 5.37
C VAL A 170 13.53 -2.95 4.58
N ILE A 171 14.59 -2.77 3.79
CA ILE A 171 15.27 -3.88 3.08
C ILE A 171 15.91 -4.86 4.08
N ASN A 172 16.53 -4.35 5.15
CA ASN A 172 17.11 -5.19 6.20
C ASN A 172 16.03 -6.01 6.92
N THR A 173 14.93 -5.37 7.30
CA THR A 173 13.77 -6.01 7.95
C THR A 173 13.18 -7.09 7.05
N ALA A 174 13.13 -6.86 5.74
CA ALA A 174 12.62 -7.83 4.77
C ALA A 174 13.42 -9.14 4.69
N ILE A 175 14.70 -9.10 5.08
CA ILE A 175 15.60 -10.25 5.06
C ILE A 175 15.70 -10.90 6.45
N GLU A 176 15.86 -10.10 7.50
CA GLU A 176 16.27 -10.59 8.83
C GLU A 176 15.11 -10.75 9.83
N ASP A 177 13.96 -10.10 9.59
CA ASP A 177 12.84 -10.10 10.53
C ASP A 177 11.63 -10.86 9.97
N ASP A 178 11.25 -11.93 10.66
CA ASP A 178 10.11 -12.78 10.28
C ASP A 178 8.79 -12.38 10.95
N THR A 179 8.74 -11.28 11.72
CA THR A 179 7.54 -10.82 12.42
C THR A 179 6.36 -10.69 11.46
N PHE A 180 6.58 -10.14 10.27
CA PHE A 180 5.52 -9.88 9.27
C PHE A 180 5.41 -10.98 8.21
N ARG A 181 6.27 -12.01 8.24
CA ARG A 181 6.39 -13.01 7.17
C ARG A 181 5.08 -13.72 6.86
N SER A 182 4.33 -14.07 7.90
CA SER A 182 3.01 -14.72 7.76
C SER A 182 1.98 -13.78 7.14
N ASP A 183 2.04 -12.49 7.47
CA ASP A 183 1.14 -11.48 6.89
C ASP A 183 1.50 -11.19 5.44
N ASP A 184 2.78 -11.18 5.10
CA ASP A 184 3.28 -11.02 3.74
C ASP A 184 2.91 -12.21 2.86
N LEU A 185 2.95 -13.43 3.40
CA LEU A 185 2.47 -14.62 2.71
C LEU A 185 1.00 -14.47 2.32
N GLU A 186 0.13 -14.16 3.28
CA GLU A 186 -1.30 -13.91 3.02
C GLU A 186 -1.51 -12.73 2.07
N PHE A 187 -0.65 -11.70 2.14
CA PHE A 187 -0.68 -10.59 1.21
C PHE A 187 -0.34 -11.01 -0.23
N THR A 188 0.62 -11.93 -0.42
CA THR A 188 0.95 -12.46 -1.76
C THR A 188 -0.19 -13.30 -2.34
N PHE A 189 -0.91 -14.08 -1.52
CA PHE A 189 -2.09 -14.82 -1.95
C PHE A 189 -3.22 -13.86 -2.33
N ALA A 190 -3.47 -12.85 -1.50
CA ALA A 190 -4.47 -11.84 -1.77
C ALA A 190 -4.20 -11.08 -3.09
N ALA A 191 -2.96 -10.64 -3.32
CA ALA A 191 -2.59 -9.91 -4.53
C ALA A 191 -2.85 -10.72 -5.80
N ARG A 192 -2.45 -12.00 -5.81
CA ARG A 192 -2.73 -12.93 -6.92
C ARG A 192 -4.22 -13.17 -7.13
N ALA A 193 -4.95 -13.42 -6.06
CA ALA A 193 -6.38 -13.71 -6.14
C ALA A 193 -7.19 -12.51 -6.68
N TRP A 194 -6.83 -11.28 -6.30
CA TRP A 194 -7.42 -10.07 -6.90
C TRP A 194 -7.04 -9.90 -8.37
N SER A 195 -5.79 -10.20 -8.73
CA SER A 195 -5.34 -10.15 -10.13
C SER A 195 -6.06 -11.16 -11.03
N GLU A 196 -6.24 -12.39 -10.57
CA GLU A 196 -7.02 -13.43 -11.27
C GLU A 196 -8.48 -12.99 -11.44
N CYS A 197 -9.09 -12.48 -10.37
CA CYS A 197 -10.47 -12.01 -10.40
C CYS A 197 -10.70 -10.91 -11.46
N VAL A 198 -9.75 -9.97 -11.57
CA VAL A 198 -9.78 -8.90 -12.57
C VAL A 198 -9.50 -9.45 -13.97
N SER A 199 -8.50 -10.32 -14.11
CA SER A 199 -8.11 -10.91 -15.40
C SER A 199 -9.22 -11.73 -16.04
N PHE A 200 -10.05 -12.41 -15.24
CA PHE A 200 -11.20 -13.18 -15.73
C PHE A 200 -12.46 -12.32 -15.93
N GLY A 201 -12.44 -11.05 -15.57
CA GLY A 201 -13.62 -10.19 -15.59
C GLY A 201 -14.77 -10.70 -14.71
N ALA A 202 -14.44 -11.43 -13.63
CA ALA A 202 -15.41 -12.15 -12.82
C ALA A 202 -16.10 -11.22 -11.79
N PHE A 203 -17.12 -10.48 -12.23
CA PHE A 203 -17.83 -9.51 -11.38
C PHE A 203 -18.45 -10.14 -10.12
N ASP A 204 -19.07 -11.32 -10.21
CA ASP A 204 -19.66 -11.98 -9.04
C ASP A 204 -18.59 -12.40 -8.03
N ALA A 205 -17.48 -12.98 -8.50
CA ALA A 205 -16.35 -13.32 -7.64
C ALA A 205 -15.73 -12.08 -6.99
N TYR A 206 -15.65 -10.96 -7.72
CA TYR A 206 -15.19 -9.69 -7.18
C TYR A 206 -16.10 -9.20 -6.08
N ARG A 207 -17.43 -9.20 -6.32
CA ARG A 207 -18.44 -8.80 -5.34
C ARG A 207 -18.27 -9.62 -4.07
N ASP A 208 -18.30 -10.94 -4.18
CA ASP A 208 -18.30 -11.83 -3.01
C ASP A 208 -17.00 -11.68 -2.20
N ARG A 209 -15.85 -11.57 -2.88
CA ARG A 209 -14.57 -11.25 -2.22
C ARG A 209 -14.63 -9.92 -1.49
N PHE A 210 -15.15 -8.87 -2.12
CA PHE A 210 -15.21 -7.55 -1.54
C PHE A 210 -16.15 -7.49 -0.34
N THR A 211 -17.36 -8.02 -0.48
CA THR A 211 -18.41 -7.96 0.57
C THR A 211 -18.06 -8.81 1.78
N ASN A 212 -17.38 -9.94 1.60
CA ASN A 212 -16.90 -10.75 2.73
C ASN A 212 -15.90 -9.97 3.60
N ILE A 213 -14.94 -9.28 2.97
CA ILE A 213 -13.99 -8.42 3.70
C ILE A 213 -14.69 -7.19 4.28
N GLN A 214 -15.68 -6.64 3.56
CA GLN A 214 -16.48 -5.54 4.06
C GLN A 214 -17.25 -5.92 5.33
N GLN A 215 -17.87 -7.10 5.37
CA GLN A 215 -18.57 -7.62 6.56
C GLN A 215 -17.62 -7.80 7.74
N TYR A 216 -16.41 -8.31 7.48
CA TYR A 216 -15.38 -8.48 8.52
C TYR A 216 -15.00 -7.15 9.19
N PHE A 217 -14.86 -6.07 8.41
CA PHE A 217 -14.51 -4.74 8.94
C PHE A 217 -15.71 -3.85 9.31
N ALA A 218 -16.94 -4.30 9.05
CA ALA A 218 -18.16 -3.51 9.24
C ALA A 218 -18.31 -2.87 10.64
N PRO A 219 -17.97 -3.56 11.75
CA PRO A 219 -18.07 -2.97 13.09
C PRO A 219 -17.16 -1.76 13.33
N ARG A 220 -16.22 -1.48 12.42
CA ARG A 220 -15.14 -0.50 12.59
C ARG A 220 -15.15 0.61 11.54
N PHE A 221 -16.08 0.54 10.58
CA PHE A 221 -16.25 1.61 9.59
C PHE A 221 -16.60 2.97 10.16
N PRO A 222 -17.42 3.11 11.22
CA PRO A 222 -17.74 4.44 11.77
C PRO A 222 -16.48 5.23 12.17
N ASP A 223 -15.55 4.58 12.88
CA ASP A 223 -14.29 5.22 13.32
C ASP A 223 -13.35 5.49 12.15
N ALA A 224 -13.27 4.56 11.20
CA ALA A 224 -12.42 4.68 10.02
C ALA A 224 -12.86 5.80 9.07
N VAL A 225 -14.18 5.99 8.90
CA VAL A 225 -14.74 7.07 8.08
C VAL A 225 -14.45 8.43 8.73
N ARG A 226 -14.56 8.54 10.05
CA ARG A 226 -14.25 9.77 10.78
C ARG A 226 -12.78 10.17 10.59
N LEU A 227 -11.84 9.29 10.93
CA LEU A 227 -10.40 9.57 10.82
C LEU A 227 -9.94 9.78 9.37
N GLY A 228 -10.48 8.99 8.43
CA GLY A 228 -10.15 9.14 7.02
C GLY A 228 -10.60 10.48 6.43
N ASN A 229 -11.68 11.08 6.94
CA ASN A 229 -12.13 12.41 6.52
C ASN A 229 -11.26 13.53 7.11
N GLU A 230 -10.83 13.39 8.37
CA GLU A 230 -9.89 14.30 9.02
C GLU A 230 -8.55 14.34 8.25
N MET A 231 -8.02 13.17 7.88
CA MET A 231 -6.77 13.04 7.13
C MET A 231 -6.81 13.69 5.74
N ILE A 232 -7.87 13.46 4.95
CA ILE A 232 -7.98 14.09 3.62
C ILE A 232 -8.07 15.60 3.74
N LYS A 233 -8.79 16.11 4.74
CA LYS A 233 -8.93 17.55 4.94
C LYS A 233 -7.56 18.19 5.18
N GLU A 234 -6.74 17.58 6.03
CA GLU A 234 -5.37 18.06 6.30
C GLU A 234 -4.49 17.98 5.04
N ILE A 235 -4.50 16.84 4.34
CA ILE A 235 -3.66 16.64 3.16
C ILE A 235 -4.06 17.60 2.02
N MET A 236 -5.36 17.85 1.82
CA MET A 236 -5.84 18.84 0.85
C MET A 236 -5.43 20.28 1.20
N VAL A 237 -5.30 20.60 2.48
CA VAL A 237 -4.76 21.90 2.90
C VAL A 237 -3.27 22.02 2.54
N HIS A 238 -2.50 20.94 2.69
CA HIS A 238 -1.06 20.92 2.44
C HIS A 238 -0.64 20.64 0.98
N THR A 239 -1.53 20.13 0.12
CA THR A 239 -1.24 19.87 -1.33
C THR A 239 -1.85 20.90 -2.29
N ASN A 240 -2.54 21.93 -1.78
CA ASN A 240 -3.03 23.07 -2.57
C ASN A 240 -2.14 24.33 -2.47
N SER A 241 -0.92 24.19 -1.93
CA SER A 241 0.09 25.27 -1.87
C SER A 241 1.23 25.03 -2.83
#